data_AF-A0A9P0ZDT5-F1
#
_entry.id   AF-A0A9P0ZDT5-F1
#
_cell.length_a   1.000
_cell.length_b   1.000
_cell.length_c   1.000
_cell.angle_alpha   90.00
_cell.angle_beta   90.00
_cell.angle_gamma   90.00
#
_symmetry.space_group_name_H-M   'P 1'
#
loop_
_entity.id
_entity.type
_entity.pdbx_description
1 polymer ?
#
loop_
_entity_poly.entity_id
_entity_poly.type
_entity_poly.pdbx_seq_one_letter_code
_entity_poly.pdbx_strand_id
1 'polypeptide(L)'
;MVLEIGLEKGFLTVIRDFIVMQLQLASVFFTFQLGTKAHYYGRTLLHEGSKYRVTGRGFVVFHAKYADNCRLYSRSHFVKDLKLLILLVVYEVYGESYRSSKLYWLITVSMCFLVGTWLCAPFVFNPSGYD
;
A
#
# COMPACT_ATOMS: atom_id res chain seq x y z
N MET A 1 -17.78 -9.45 0.40
CA MET A 1 -17.47 -9.46 1.84
C MET A 1 -18.33 -8.48 2.66
N VAL A 2 -18.12 -7.15 2.64
CA VAL A 2 -18.92 -6.21 3.47
C VAL A 2 -20.42 -6.24 3.16
N LEU A 3 -20.79 -6.31 1.87
CA LEU A 3 -22.18 -6.41 1.42
C LEU A 3 -22.83 -7.75 1.81
N GLU A 4 -22.10 -8.86 1.62
CA GLU A 4 -22.55 -10.21 2.00
C GLU A 4 -22.76 -10.32 3.52
N ILE A 5 -21.79 -9.86 4.32
CA ILE A 5 -21.90 -9.85 5.78
C ILE A 5 -23.05 -8.94 6.24
N GLY A 6 -23.36 -7.87 5.50
CA GLY A 6 -24.50 -6.99 5.78
C GLY A 6 -25.84 -7.67 5.57
N LEU A 7 -25.95 -8.50 4.53
CA LEU A 7 -27.12 -9.33 4.26
C LEU A 7 -27.25 -10.48 5.27
N GLU A 8 -26.14 -11.10 5.68
CA GLU A 8 -26.16 -12.30 6.54
C GLU A 8 -26.24 -12.00 8.05
N LYS A 9 -25.56 -10.96 8.54
CA LYS A 9 -25.33 -10.73 9.98
C LYS A 9 -25.86 -9.39 10.49
N GLY A 10 -26.52 -8.62 9.62
CA GLY A 10 -27.13 -7.34 9.94
C GLY A 10 -26.15 -6.15 9.94
N PHE A 11 -26.72 -4.94 9.81
CA PHE A 11 -26.00 -3.70 9.55
C PHE A 11 -25.03 -3.28 10.68
N LEU A 12 -25.44 -3.42 11.94
CA LEU A 12 -24.62 -3.00 13.08
C LEU A 12 -23.33 -3.84 13.21
N THR A 13 -23.45 -5.15 12.93
CA THR A 13 -22.31 -6.08 12.92
C THR A 13 -21.29 -5.68 11.87
N VAL A 14 -21.76 -5.27 10.67
CA VAL A 14 -20.87 -4.79 9.60
C VAL A 14 -20.11 -3.54 9.99
N ILE A 15 -20.76 -2.56 10.63
CA ILE A 15 -20.07 -1.33 11.08
C ILE A 15 -18.97 -1.69 12.08
N ARG A 16 -19.27 -2.56 13.04
CA ARG A 16 -18.29 -3.02 14.03
C ARG A 16 -17.11 -3.71 13.35
N ASP A 17 -17.37 -4.67 12.47
CA ASP A 17 -16.33 -5.43 11.77
C ASP A 17 -15.50 -4.52 10.85
N PHE A 18 -16.13 -3.54 10.20
CA PHE A 18 -15.44 -2.54 9.40
C PHE A 18 -14.47 -1.71 10.25
N ILE A 19 -14.91 -1.23 11.42
CA ILE A 19 -14.04 -0.47 12.33
C ILE A 19 -12.86 -1.33 12.80
N VAL A 20 -13.11 -2.59 13.18
CA VAL A 20 -12.03 -3.52 13.59
C VAL A 20 -11.04 -3.73 12.45
N MET A 21 -11.52 -3.92 11.22
CA MET A 21 -10.67 -4.06 10.04
C MET A 21 -9.80 -2.82 9.79
N GLN A 22 -10.34 -1.61 9.99
CA GLN A 22 -9.53 -0.38 9.88
C GLN A 22 -8.49 -0.26 11.01
N LEU A 23 -8.83 -0.65 12.25
CA LEU A 23 -7.88 -0.67 13.37
C LEU A 23 -6.73 -1.67 13.16
N GLN A 24 -6.99 -2.76 12.44
CA GLN A 24 -5.98 -3.72 11.99
C GLN A 24 -5.14 -3.21 10.80
N LEU A 25 -5.26 -1.93 10.43
CA LEU A 25 -4.52 -1.28 9.35
C LEU A 25 -4.78 -1.91 7.97
N ALA A 26 -5.99 -2.45 7.75
CA ALA A 26 -6.33 -3.10 6.48
C ALA A 26 -6.21 -2.15 5.28
N SER A 27 -6.50 -0.86 5.43
CA SER A 27 -6.31 0.16 4.38
C SER A 27 -4.84 0.37 4.02
N VAL A 28 -3.96 0.38 5.03
CA VAL A 28 -2.49 0.43 4.86
C VAL A 28 -2.01 -0.83 4.15
N PHE A 29 -2.47 -2.00 4.60
CA PHE A 29 -2.11 -3.27 3.99
C PHE A 29 -2.57 -3.38 2.54
N PHE A 30 -3.80 -2.93 2.26
CA PHE A 30 -4.38 -2.96 0.91
C PHE A 30 -3.59 -2.08 -0.06
N THR A 31 -3.26 -0.84 0.32
CA THR A 31 -2.48 0.06 -0.54
C THR A 31 -1.07 -0.47 -0.81
N PHE A 32 -0.44 -1.10 0.18
CA PHE A 32 0.84 -1.80 0.02
C PHE A 32 0.72 -3.03 -0.90
N GLN A 33 -0.29 -3.87 -0.71
CA GLN A 33 -0.52 -5.05 -1.55
C GLN A 33 -0.82 -4.66 -3.00
N LEU A 34 -1.59 -3.59 -3.22
CA LEU A 34 -1.85 -3.09 -4.56
C LEU A 34 -0.57 -2.56 -5.21
N GLY A 35 0.26 -1.83 -4.46
CA GLY A 35 1.55 -1.31 -4.93
C GLY A 35 2.53 -2.41 -5.35
N THR A 36 2.65 -3.49 -4.56
CA THR A 36 3.47 -4.66 -4.92
C THR A 36 2.97 -5.31 -6.22
N LYS A 37 1.66 -5.59 -6.31
CA LYS A 37 1.05 -6.18 -7.50
C LYS A 37 1.28 -5.31 -8.74
N ALA A 38 1.00 -4.01 -8.65
CA ALA A 38 1.20 -3.07 -9.75
C ALA A 38 2.67 -2.99 -10.18
N HIS A 39 3.62 -3.00 -9.23
CA HIS A 39 5.05 -2.99 -9.55
C HIS A 39 5.48 -4.20 -10.38
N TYR A 40 5.13 -5.40 -9.93
CA TYR A 40 5.56 -6.64 -10.59
C TYR A 40 4.77 -6.91 -11.86
N TYR A 41 3.50 -6.51 -11.91
CA TYR A 41 2.69 -6.56 -13.11
C TYR A 41 3.28 -5.66 -14.22
N GLY A 42 3.59 -4.39 -13.90
CA GLY A 42 4.23 -3.47 -14.85
C GLY A 42 5.62 -3.94 -15.30
N ARG A 43 6.40 -4.55 -14.40
CA ARG A 43 7.71 -5.16 -14.75
C ARG A 43 7.55 -6.32 -15.73
N THR A 44 6.53 -7.15 -15.53
CA THR A 44 6.21 -8.26 -16.45
C THR A 44 5.83 -7.72 -17.83
N LEU A 45 4.98 -6.70 -17.88
CA LEU A 45 4.55 -6.08 -19.14
C LEU A 45 5.69 -5.39 -19.91
N LEU A 46 6.55 -4.64 -19.22
CA LEU A 46 7.54 -3.76 -19.88
C LEU A 46 8.88 -4.43 -20.21
N HIS A 47 9.25 -5.49 -19.49
CA HIS A 47 10.59 -6.07 -19.58
C HIS A 47 10.59 -7.60 -19.79
N GLU A 48 9.43 -8.24 -19.99
CA GLU A 48 9.28 -9.72 -20.12
C GLU A 48 10.14 -10.51 -19.11
N GLY A 49 10.17 -10.05 -17.86
CA GLY A 49 11.07 -10.58 -16.82
C GLY A 49 10.40 -11.48 -15.78
N SER A 50 9.21 -12.03 -16.05
CA SER A 50 8.49 -12.86 -15.09
C SER A 50 9.19 -14.21 -14.89
N LYS A 51 10.16 -14.25 -13.99
CA LYS A 51 10.67 -15.51 -13.47
C LYS A 51 9.62 -16.10 -12.54
N TYR A 52 8.91 -17.13 -13.00
CA TYR A 52 8.15 -18.01 -12.13
C TYR A 52 9.11 -18.58 -11.08
N ARG A 53 9.01 -18.08 -9.85
CA ARG A 53 9.72 -18.67 -8.71
C ARG A 53 8.89 -19.86 -8.26
N VAL A 54 9.40 -21.07 -8.49
CA VAL A 54 8.74 -22.29 -8.07
C VAL A 54 8.70 -22.33 -6.54
N THR A 55 7.62 -21.83 -5.94
CA THR A 55 7.17 -22.27 -4.63
C THR A 55 6.58 -23.65 -4.84
N GLY A 56 7.40 -24.71 -4.69
CA GLY A 56 6.94 -26.09 -4.82
C GLY A 56 5.65 -26.30 -4.02
N ARG A 57 4.70 -27.09 -4.57
CA ARG A 57 3.33 -27.37 -4.06
C ARG A 57 3.05 -26.78 -2.66
N GLY A 58 2.67 -25.51 -2.62
CA GLY A 58 2.27 -24.83 -1.39
C GLY A 58 2.88 -23.45 -1.20
N PHE A 59 2.30 -22.70 -0.25
CA PHE A 59 2.82 -21.42 0.21
C PHE A 59 3.89 -21.69 1.26
N VAL A 60 5.16 -21.59 0.91
CA VAL A 60 6.24 -21.73 1.89
C VAL A 60 6.56 -20.36 2.46
N VAL A 61 6.18 -20.15 3.73
CA VAL A 61 6.62 -18.98 4.49
C VAL A 61 8.09 -19.20 4.83
N PHE A 62 8.97 -18.39 4.23
CA PHE A 62 10.40 -18.41 4.50
C PHE A 62 10.81 -17.15 5.25
N HIS A 63 11.76 -17.29 6.17
CA HIS A 63 12.32 -16.16 6.91
C HIS A 63 13.37 -15.45 6.06
N ALA A 64 12.97 -14.37 5.39
CA ALA A 64 13.88 -13.52 4.65
C ALA A 64 14.61 -12.55 5.60
N LYS A 65 15.92 -12.36 5.38
CA LYS A 65 16.70 -11.35 6.12
C LYS A 65 16.12 -9.96 5.87
N TYR A 66 16.17 -9.10 6.88
CA TYR A 66 15.70 -7.72 6.79
C TYR A 66 16.31 -6.96 5.60
N ALA A 67 17.62 -7.12 5.38
CA ALA A 67 18.32 -6.49 4.26
C ALA A 67 17.73 -6.88 2.88
N ASP A 68 17.31 -8.14 2.72
CA ASP A 68 16.70 -8.61 1.46
C ASP A 68 15.28 -8.04 1.30
N ASN A 69 14.50 -8.01 2.38
CA ASN A 69 13.18 -7.38 2.39
C ASN A 69 13.27 -5.89 2.07
N CYS A 70 14.21 -5.15 2.68
CA CYS A 70 14.44 -3.74 2.38
C CYS A 70 14.89 -3.51 0.93
N ARG A 71 15.73 -4.38 0.34
CA ARG A 71 16.15 -4.24 -1.06
C ARG A 71 15.02 -4.50 -2.06
N LEU A 72 14.09 -5.39 -1.75
CA LEU A 72 12.90 -5.65 -2.57
C LEU A 72 11.86 -4.52 -2.40
N TYR A 73 11.65 -4.09 -1.16
CA TYR A 73 10.78 -2.98 -0.82
C TYR A 73 11.25 -1.67 -1.45
N SER A 74 12.56 -1.38 -1.39
CA SER A 74 13.14 -0.14 -1.93
C SER A 74 12.84 0.03 -3.43
N ARG A 75 12.97 -1.05 -4.20
CA ARG A 75 12.69 -1.07 -5.65
C ARG A 75 11.21 -1.00 -5.99
N SER A 76 10.35 -1.60 -5.15
CA SER A 76 8.92 -1.70 -5.43
C SER A 76 8.13 -0.47 -4.99
N HIS A 77 8.47 0.11 -3.83
CA HIS A 77 7.71 1.18 -3.18
C HIS A 77 8.57 2.42 -2.95
N PHE A 78 9.64 2.31 -2.15
CA PHE A 78 10.39 3.48 -1.63
C PHE A 78 10.79 4.52 -2.69
N VAL A 79 11.42 4.08 -3.80
CA VAL A 79 11.87 5.02 -4.84
C VAL A 79 10.70 5.70 -5.55
N LYS A 80 9.60 4.97 -5.76
CA LYS A 80 8.40 5.54 -6.39
C LYS A 80 7.68 6.48 -5.45
N ASP A 81 7.67 6.12 -4.18
CA ASP A 81 7.06 6.88 -3.13
C ASP A 81 7.75 8.23 -2.94
N LEU A 82 9.08 8.22 -2.84
CA LEU A 82 9.88 9.44 -2.76
C LEU A 82 9.63 10.38 -3.95
N LYS A 83 9.47 9.81 -5.16
CA LYS A 83 9.10 10.60 -6.35
C LYS A 83 7.71 11.22 -6.22
N LEU A 84 6.73 10.46 -5.72
CA LEU A 84 5.38 10.96 -5.51
C LEU A 84 5.35 12.04 -4.42
N LEU A 85 6.10 11.86 -3.33
CA LEU A 85 6.26 12.84 -2.26
C LEU A 85 6.82 14.16 -2.78
N ILE A 86 7.90 14.10 -3.57
CA ILE A 86 8.48 15.33 -4.17
C ILE A 86 7.47 16.00 -5.09
N LEU A 87 6.76 15.23 -5.93
CA LEU A 87 5.75 15.79 -6.82
C LEU A 87 4.59 16.43 -6.05
N LEU A 88 4.19 15.83 -4.93
CA LEU A 88 3.15 16.35 -4.04
C LEU A 88 3.59 17.66 -3.37
N VAL A 89 4.85 17.75 -2.95
CA VAL A 89 5.42 19.01 -2.41
C VAL A 89 5.43 20.09 -3.49
N VAL A 90 5.84 19.78 -4.72
CA VAL A 90 5.79 20.72 -5.85
C VAL A 90 4.35 21.14 -6.13
N TYR A 91 3.40 20.21 -6.09
CA TYR A 91 1.98 20.50 -6.29
C TYR A 91 1.43 21.46 -5.22
N GLU A 92 1.79 21.26 -3.95
CA GLU A 92 1.39 22.16 -2.85
C GLU A 92 2.03 23.55 -2.94
N VAL A 93 3.28 23.65 -3.42
CA VAL A 93 4.01 24.93 -3.51
C VAL A 93 3.53 25.77 -4.70
N TYR A 94 3.23 25.15 -5.83
CA TYR A 94 2.88 25.87 -7.07
C TYR A 94 1.37 25.84 -7.40
N GLY A 95 0.57 25.08 -6.67
CA GLY A 95 -0.85 24.83 -6.93
C GLY A 95 -1.83 25.90 -6.43
N GLU A 96 -1.56 27.19 -6.66
CA GLU A 96 -2.35 28.29 -6.09
C GLU A 96 -3.81 28.34 -6.59
N SER A 97 -4.05 28.06 -7.88
CA SER A 97 -5.37 28.29 -8.50
C SER A 97 -6.51 27.36 -8.02
N TYR A 98 -6.19 26.20 -7.43
CA TYR A 98 -7.19 25.17 -7.07
C TYR A 98 -7.33 24.92 -5.56
N ARG A 99 -6.55 25.65 -4.74
CA ARG A 99 -6.41 25.40 -3.29
C ARG A 99 -7.71 25.55 -2.49
N SER A 100 -8.68 26.33 -2.98
CA SER A 100 -9.99 26.51 -2.33
C SER A 100 -11.00 25.40 -2.67
N SER A 101 -10.69 24.49 -3.60
CA SER A 101 -11.63 23.45 -4.03
C SER A 101 -11.67 22.28 -3.05
N LYS A 102 -12.86 21.71 -2.80
CA LYS A 102 -13.01 20.46 -2.04
C LYS A 102 -12.26 19.29 -2.71
N LEU A 103 -12.16 19.31 -4.04
CA LEU A 103 -11.46 18.28 -4.81
C LEU A 103 -9.95 18.31 -4.54
N TYR A 104 -9.36 19.51 -4.41
CA TYR A 104 -7.95 19.68 -4.07
C TYR A 104 -7.66 18.98 -2.74
N TRP A 105 -8.44 19.30 -1.70
CA TRP A 105 -8.30 18.67 -0.38
C TRP A 105 -8.42 17.15 -0.41
N LEU A 106 -9.41 16.62 -1.15
CA LEU A 106 -9.62 15.18 -1.25
C LEU A 106 -8.44 14.48 -1.92
N ILE A 107 -7.91 15.06 -3.01
CA ILE A 107 -6.77 14.51 -3.75
C ILE A 107 -5.50 14.58 -2.90
N THR A 108 -5.20 15.75 -2.31
CA THR A 108 -4.01 15.92 -1.45
C THR A 108 -4.03 14.93 -0.29
N VAL A 109 -5.14 14.82 0.46
CA VAL A 109 -5.23 13.90 1.61
C VAL A 109 -5.07 12.45 1.16
N SER A 110 -5.68 12.07 0.03
CA SER A 110 -5.57 10.71 -0.51
C SER A 110 -4.13 10.38 -0.95
N MET A 111 -3.43 11.33 -1.58
CA MET A 111 -2.04 11.17 -1.99
C MET A 111 -1.09 11.17 -0.79
N CYS A 112 -1.30 12.03 0.20
CA CYS A 112 -0.56 12.01 1.47
C CYS A 112 -0.72 10.66 2.17
N PHE A 113 -1.93 10.11 2.21
CA PHE A 113 -2.19 8.80 2.78
C PHE A 113 -1.42 7.71 2.03
N LEU A 114 -1.49 7.68 0.69
CA LEU A 114 -0.75 6.71 -0.13
C LEU A 114 0.76 6.75 0.15
N VAL A 115 1.34 7.96 0.20
CA VAL A 115 2.76 8.17 0.49
C VAL A 115 3.12 7.66 1.89
N GLY A 116 2.33 8.06 2.88
CA GLY A 116 2.53 7.63 4.26
C GLY A 116 2.44 6.12 4.44
N THR A 117 1.46 5.46 3.81
CA THR A 117 1.32 4.00 3.94
C THR A 117 2.47 3.26 3.28
N TRP A 118 2.90 3.72 2.11
CA TRP A 118 4.00 3.08 1.39
C TRP A 118 5.31 3.21 2.15
N LEU A 119 5.67 4.38 2.69
CA LEU A 119 6.89 4.58 3.51
C LEU A 119 6.89 3.77 4.81
N CYS A 120 5.75 3.64 5.47
CA CYS A 120 5.64 3.02 6.78
C CYS A 120 5.44 1.49 6.73
N ALA A 121 4.97 0.93 5.61
CA ALA A 121 4.65 -0.48 5.45
C ALA A 121 5.69 -1.49 6.00
N PRO A 122 7.01 -1.38 5.70
CA PRO A 122 7.98 -2.36 6.18
C PRO A 122 8.16 -2.32 7.71
N PHE A 123 7.93 -1.17 8.35
CA PHE A 123 8.09 -0.99 9.79
C PHE A 123 6.85 -1.45 10.55
N VAL A 124 5.66 -1.18 9.99
CA VAL A 124 4.37 -1.53 10.59
C VAL A 124 4.13 -3.04 10.55
N PHE A 125 4.43 -3.69 9.42
CA PHE A 125 4.12 -5.10 9.22
C PHE A 125 5.27 -6.05 9.57
N ASN A 126 6.47 -5.53 9.88
CA ASN A 126 7.61 -6.33 10.31
C ASN A 126 8.40 -5.66 11.46
N PRO A 127 7.75 -5.44 12.63
CA PRO A 127 8.35 -4.69 13.74
C PRO A 127 9.56 -5.40 14.37
N SER A 128 9.62 -6.74 14.32
CA SER A 128 10.74 -7.54 14.82
C SER A 128 11.87 -7.72 13.80
N GLY A 129 11.83 -7.02 12.66
CA GLY A 129 12.81 -7.18 11.59
C GLY A 129 14.18 -6.57 11.87
N TYR A 130 14.39 -5.96 13.03
CA TYR A 130 15.64 -5.27 13.37
C TYR A 130 16.67 -6.15 14.09
N ASP A 131 16.29 -7.36 14.51
CA ASP A 131 17.16 -8.37 15.12
C ASP A 131 17.85 -9.28 14.08
#